data_AF-A0A9Q4H787-F1
#
_entry.id   AF-A0A9Q4H787-F1
#
_cell.length_a   1.000
_cell.length_b   1.000
_cell.length_c   1.000
_cell.angle_alpha   90.00
_cell.angle_beta   90.00
_cell.angle_gamma   90.00
#
_symmetry.space_group_name_H-M   'P 1'
#
loop_
_entity.id
_entity.type
_entity.pdbx_description
1 polymer ?
#
loop_
_entity_poly.entity_id
_entity_poly.type
_entity_poly.pdbx_seq_one_letter_code
_entity_poly.pdbx_strand_id
1 'polypeptide(L)'
;VKGENGKDGVSISGKDGISIKGENGQDAVSINGKDGNGAIAVNGKDGSNGTITLAKGEPGVDGKDGKTRIVYETKTPDGKTVTEEVATLKDGLKFVGDDGKIITKELNETLTIKGNLSTTAAVTDKNLRVDNVDGALIIKMARTLTDLTNATFTNAGGDKSVVDGNGLTITPINGGKTVSLTTKGLDNGGNKVINVAAGDVNATSTDAVNGSQLYAVSEVANKGWNIQTNGSNTTNVKPGDTVNFANGNNIEINNDGTNVTVGLAKDVDLGK
;
A
#
# COMPACT_ATOMS: atom_id res chain seq x y z
N VAL A 1 -24.93 -70.62 -6.25
CA VAL A 1 -24.64 -70.98 -7.66
C VAL A 1 -23.40 -71.85 -7.66
N LYS A 2 -23.47 -73.06 -8.22
CA LYS A 2 -22.30 -73.94 -8.33
C LYS A 2 -21.34 -73.36 -9.38
N GLY A 3 -20.06 -73.28 -9.04
CA GLY A 3 -19.00 -72.95 -9.98
C GLY A 3 -18.61 -74.16 -10.83
N GLU A 4 -17.69 -73.95 -11.77
CA GLU A 4 -17.19 -74.95 -12.73
C GLU A 4 -16.67 -76.23 -12.04
N ASN A 5 -16.17 -76.10 -10.80
CA ASN A 5 -15.62 -77.21 -10.00
C ASN A 5 -16.65 -77.92 -9.10
N GLY A 6 -17.95 -77.65 -9.24
CA GLY A 6 -19.01 -78.24 -8.41
C GLY A 6 -19.08 -77.74 -6.95
N LYS A 7 -18.16 -76.87 -6.54
CA LYS A 7 -18.23 -76.10 -5.28
C LYS A 7 -19.13 -74.87 -5.47
N ASP A 8 -19.71 -74.33 -4.40
CA ASP A 8 -20.49 -73.10 -4.48
C ASP A 8 -19.57 -71.91 -4.86
N GLY A 9 -19.75 -71.34 -6.05
CA GLY A 9 -19.03 -70.14 -6.49
C GLY A 9 -19.64 -68.86 -5.92
N VAL A 10 -20.97 -68.87 -5.71
CA VAL A 10 -21.72 -67.86 -4.94
C VAL A 10 -22.53 -68.58 -3.88
N SER A 11 -22.37 -68.17 -2.63
CA SER A 11 -23.15 -68.65 -1.48
C SER A 11 -23.96 -67.49 -0.87
N ILE A 12 -25.22 -67.78 -0.52
CA ILE A 12 -26.13 -66.85 0.14
C ILE A 12 -26.73 -67.62 1.33
N SER A 13 -26.41 -67.21 2.55
CA SER A 13 -26.90 -67.85 3.77
C SER A 13 -27.38 -66.78 4.75
N GLY A 14 -28.58 -66.94 5.32
CA GLY A 14 -29.12 -65.97 6.28
C GLY A 14 -28.29 -65.82 7.56
N LYS A 15 -27.40 -66.79 7.85
CA LYS A 15 -26.49 -66.79 9.00
C LYS A 15 -25.08 -66.26 8.69
N ASP A 16 -24.60 -66.41 7.45
CA ASP A 16 -23.21 -66.08 7.05
C ASP A 16 -23.12 -64.98 5.97
N GLY A 17 -24.25 -64.49 5.46
CA GLY A 17 -24.30 -63.43 4.45
C GLY A 17 -24.08 -63.92 3.01
N ILE A 18 -23.47 -63.06 2.19
CA ILE A 18 -23.18 -63.34 0.76
C ILE A 18 -21.67 -63.55 0.62
N SER A 19 -21.24 -64.60 -0.09
CA SER A 19 -19.83 -64.79 -0.46
C SER A 19 -19.67 -65.19 -1.92
N ILE A 20 -18.59 -64.70 -2.53
CA ILE A 20 -18.14 -65.03 -3.89
C ILE A 20 -16.74 -65.64 -3.76
N LYS A 21 -16.53 -66.83 -4.30
CA LYS A 21 -15.25 -67.54 -4.24
C LYS A 21 -14.27 -67.05 -5.31
N GLY A 22 -12.99 -66.94 -4.94
CA GLY A 22 -11.88 -66.79 -5.87
C GLY A 22 -11.41 -68.13 -6.45
N GLU A 23 -10.46 -68.10 -7.38
CA GLU A 23 -9.88 -69.28 -8.04
C GLU A 23 -9.30 -70.30 -7.04
N ASN A 24 -8.79 -69.83 -5.90
CA ASN A 24 -8.25 -70.66 -4.82
C ASN A 24 -9.33 -71.32 -3.93
N GLY A 25 -10.62 -71.06 -4.19
CA GLY A 25 -11.75 -71.57 -3.41
C GLY A 25 -12.01 -70.84 -2.09
N GLN A 26 -11.24 -69.80 -1.76
CA GLN A 26 -11.48 -68.91 -0.62
C GLN A 26 -12.44 -67.78 -1.02
N ASP A 27 -13.03 -67.09 -0.05
CA ASP A 27 -13.88 -65.93 -0.34
C ASP A 27 -13.03 -64.79 -0.91
N ALA A 28 -13.33 -64.37 -2.13
CA ALA A 28 -12.74 -63.18 -2.74
C ALA A 28 -13.49 -61.91 -2.29
N VAL A 29 -14.83 -62.00 -2.19
CA VAL A 29 -15.68 -60.95 -1.61
C VAL A 29 -16.69 -61.61 -0.67
N SER A 30 -16.85 -61.06 0.54
CA SER A 30 -17.91 -61.48 1.46
C SER A 30 -18.63 -60.29 2.08
N ILE A 31 -19.95 -60.36 2.20
CA ILE A 31 -20.79 -59.36 2.86
C ILE A 31 -21.38 -60.03 4.10
N ASN A 32 -20.91 -59.63 5.28
CA ASN A 32 -21.27 -60.27 6.56
C ASN A 32 -22.18 -59.34 7.38
N GLY A 33 -23.23 -59.90 7.99
CA GLY A 33 -24.12 -59.19 8.93
C GLY A 33 -24.24 -59.86 10.30
N LYS A 34 -23.35 -60.84 10.58
CA LYS A 34 -23.41 -61.76 11.72
C LYS A 34 -23.44 -61.07 13.09
N ASP A 35 -22.81 -59.88 13.20
CA ASP A 35 -22.59 -59.20 14.47
C ASP A 35 -23.29 -57.83 14.55
N GLY A 36 -24.35 -57.62 13.76
CA GLY A 36 -25.11 -56.34 13.73
C GLY A 36 -24.42 -55.19 12.98
N ASN A 37 -23.11 -55.30 12.71
CA ASN A 37 -22.36 -54.37 11.86
C ASN A 37 -22.09 -55.02 10.50
N GLY A 38 -22.66 -54.44 9.43
CA GLY A 38 -22.43 -54.89 8.07
C GLY A 38 -21.01 -54.55 7.60
N ALA A 39 -20.28 -55.55 7.10
CA ALA A 39 -18.95 -55.38 6.53
C ALA A 39 -18.84 -56.05 5.16
N ILE A 40 -18.13 -55.42 4.24
CA ILE A 40 -17.71 -56.00 2.95
C ILE A 40 -16.24 -56.34 3.07
N ALA A 41 -15.89 -57.62 3.15
CA ALA A 41 -14.50 -58.05 3.01
C ALA A 41 -14.15 -58.24 1.55
N VAL A 42 -12.97 -57.77 1.17
CA VAL A 42 -12.36 -57.91 -0.15
C VAL A 42 -10.96 -58.49 0.04
N ASN A 43 -10.76 -59.72 -0.44
CA ASN A 43 -9.50 -60.45 -0.28
C ASN A 43 -8.73 -60.44 -1.60
N GLY A 44 -7.61 -59.73 -1.62
CA GLY A 44 -6.68 -59.66 -2.74
C GLY A 44 -5.71 -60.84 -2.78
N LYS A 45 -5.03 -60.97 -3.92
CA LYS A 45 -3.92 -61.91 -4.09
C LYS A 45 -2.79 -61.58 -3.10
N ASP A 46 -2.07 -62.60 -2.65
CA ASP A 46 -0.89 -62.47 -1.78
C ASP A 46 -1.15 -61.81 -0.40
N GLY A 47 -2.35 -61.99 0.17
CA GLY A 47 -2.67 -61.59 1.54
C GLY A 47 -3.09 -60.13 1.72
N SER A 48 -3.26 -59.40 0.61
CA SER A 48 -3.78 -58.03 0.60
C SER A 48 -5.29 -58.04 0.84
N ASN A 49 -5.68 -58.25 2.09
CA ASN A 49 -7.07 -58.32 2.51
C ASN A 49 -7.52 -56.99 3.09
N GLY A 50 -8.75 -56.59 2.80
CA GLY A 50 -9.37 -55.42 3.41
C GLY A 50 -10.84 -55.61 3.74
N THR A 51 -11.34 -54.77 4.62
CA THR A 51 -12.75 -54.69 5.00
C THR A 51 -13.26 -53.29 4.73
N ILE A 52 -14.51 -53.15 4.30
CA ILE A 52 -15.22 -51.89 4.15
C ILE A 52 -16.43 -51.94 5.10
N THR A 53 -16.56 -50.95 5.96
CA THR A 53 -17.62 -50.84 6.95
C THR A 53 -18.20 -49.42 6.97
N LEU A 54 -19.29 -49.23 7.70
CA LEU A 54 -19.80 -47.92 8.06
C LEU A 54 -19.53 -47.68 9.55
N ALA A 55 -18.93 -46.54 9.88
CA ALA A 55 -18.70 -46.14 11.26
C ALA A 55 -19.11 -44.68 11.47
N LYS A 56 -19.29 -44.28 12.73
CA LYS A 56 -19.46 -42.88 13.09
C LYS A 56 -18.07 -42.21 13.04
N GLY A 57 -17.91 -41.23 12.18
CA GLY A 57 -16.71 -40.40 12.08
C GLY A 57 -16.91 -39.01 12.66
N GLU A 58 -15.81 -38.25 12.66
CA GLU A 58 -15.77 -36.86 13.11
C GLU A 58 -16.68 -35.95 12.27
N PRO A 59 -17.17 -34.82 12.83
CA PRO A 59 -17.88 -33.80 12.06
C PRO A 59 -17.03 -33.27 10.89
N GLY A 60 -17.72 -32.63 9.94
CA GLY A 60 -17.05 -31.99 8.81
C GLY A 60 -16.44 -30.64 9.19
N VAL A 61 -16.06 -29.84 8.19
CA VAL A 61 -15.47 -28.52 8.47
C VAL A 61 -16.40 -27.56 9.19
N ASP A 62 -17.71 -27.75 9.05
CA ASP A 62 -18.76 -26.99 9.73
C ASP A 62 -18.93 -27.34 11.22
N GLY A 63 -18.31 -28.42 11.70
CA GLY A 63 -18.33 -28.82 13.11
C GLY A 63 -19.68 -29.32 13.62
N LYS A 64 -20.65 -29.57 12.73
CA LYS A 64 -22.01 -30.03 13.09
C LYS A 64 -22.15 -31.52 12.84
N ASP A 65 -22.69 -32.23 13.83
CA ASP A 65 -23.09 -33.66 13.90
C ASP A 65 -22.09 -34.72 13.38
N GLY A 66 -21.88 -35.79 14.14
CA GLY A 66 -21.03 -36.92 13.73
C GLY A 66 -21.61 -37.64 12.51
N LYS A 67 -20.81 -37.83 11.45
CA LYS A 67 -21.25 -38.35 10.15
C LYS A 67 -21.02 -39.86 10.07
N THR A 68 -21.87 -40.58 9.35
CA THR A 68 -21.55 -41.96 8.94
C THR A 68 -20.50 -41.91 7.84
N ARG A 69 -19.34 -42.52 8.08
CA ARG A 69 -18.22 -42.62 7.14
C ARG A 69 -18.12 -44.03 6.57
N ILE A 70 -17.72 -44.13 5.31
CA ILE A 70 -17.19 -45.38 4.78
C ILE A 70 -15.77 -45.51 5.33
N VAL A 71 -15.54 -46.59 6.07
CA VAL A 71 -14.24 -46.91 6.66
C VAL A 71 -13.71 -48.14 5.95
N TYR A 72 -12.46 -48.09 5.52
CA TYR A 72 -11.78 -49.30 5.05
C TYR A 72 -10.58 -49.62 5.89
N GLU A 73 -10.39 -50.91 6.15
CA GLU A 73 -9.23 -51.44 6.84
C GLU A 73 -8.44 -52.29 5.86
N THR A 74 -7.12 -52.12 5.83
CA THR A 74 -6.21 -52.98 5.06
C THR A 74 -5.13 -53.54 5.97
N LYS A 75 -4.44 -54.57 5.51
CA LYS A 75 -3.24 -55.07 6.19
C LYS A 75 -2.00 -54.68 5.41
N THR A 76 -1.05 -54.07 6.10
CA THR A 76 0.32 -53.87 5.63
C THR A 76 1.04 -55.22 5.46
N PRO A 77 2.17 -55.29 4.72
CA PRO A 77 2.92 -56.53 4.53
C PRO A 77 3.37 -57.22 5.84
N ASP A 78 3.57 -56.45 6.91
CA ASP A 78 3.89 -56.93 8.28
C ASP A 78 2.65 -57.36 9.08
N GLY A 79 1.46 -57.29 8.48
CA GLY A 79 0.20 -57.77 9.07
C GLY A 79 -0.52 -56.74 9.96
N LYS A 80 0.00 -55.51 10.07
CA LYS A 80 -0.64 -54.43 10.83
C LYS A 80 -1.85 -53.87 10.10
N THR A 81 -2.98 -53.75 10.80
CA THR A 81 -4.19 -53.11 10.28
C THR A 81 -4.00 -51.61 10.14
N VAL A 82 -4.37 -51.06 8.99
CA VAL A 82 -4.45 -49.63 8.69
C VAL A 82 -5.91 -49.30 8.41
N THR A 83 -6.49 -48.41 9.21
CA THR A 83 -7.88 -47.97 9.12
C THR A 83 -7.89 -46.56 8.54
N GLU A 84 -8.63 -46.35 7.46
CA GLU A 84 -8.79 -45.05 6.81
C GLU A 84 -10.28 -44.76 6.56
N GLU A 85 -10.62 -43.47 6.58
CA GLU A 85 -11.98 -43.00 6.32
C GLU A 85 -12.05 -42.30 4.95
N VAL A 86 -13.10 -42.60 4.18
CA VAL A 86 -13.36 -41.90 2.92
C VAL A 86 -13.92 -40.51 3.22
N ALA A 87 -13.29 -39.48 2.68
CA ALA A 87 -13.74 -38.09 2.82
C ALA A 87 -15.13 -37.88 2.19
N THR A 88 -15.94 -37.07 2.84
CA THR A 88 -17.25 -36.61 2.36
C THR A 88 -17.16 -35.19 1.82
N LEU A 89 -18.17 -34.75 1.04
CA LEU A 89 -18.23 -33.37 0.58
C LEU A 89 -18.18 -32.35 1.74
N LYS A 90 -18.65 -32.76 2.92
CA LYS A 90 -18.68 -31.89 4.10
C LYS A 90 -17.33 -31.72 4.80
N ASP A 91 -16.28 -32.43 4.37
CA ASP A 91 -15.00 -32.44 5.07
C ASP A 91 -14.06 -31.32 4.64
N GLY A 92 -14.24 -30.77 3.44
CA GLY A 92 -13.78 -29.42 3.05
C GLY A 92 -12.37 -28.96 3.45
N LEU A 93 -12.21 -27.64 3.48
CA LEU A 93 -11.02 -26.91 3.95
C LEU A 93 -11.43 -25.77 4.88
N LYS A 94 -10.51 -25.37 5.76
CA LYS A 94 -10.62 -24.19 6.63
C LYS A 94 -9.55 -23.18 6.24
N PHE A 95 -9.95 -21.92 6.09
CA PHE A 95 -9.06 -20.80 5.80
C PHE A 95 -9.20 -19.78 6.92
N VAL A 96 -8.09 -19.14 7.31
CA VAL A 96 -8.08 -18.13 8.36
C VAL A 96 -7.26 -16.93 7.87
N GLY A 97 -7.79 -15.73 8.09
CA GLY A 97 -7.07 -14.49 7.86
C GLY A 97 -6.52 -13.92 9.17
N ASP A 98 -5.97 -12.71 9.11
CA ASP A 98 -5.35 -12.05 10.26
C ASP A 98 -6.34 -11.76 11.40
N ASP A 99 -7.65 -11.68 11.11
CA ASP A 99 -8.70 -11.48 12.13
C ASP A 99 -9.04 -12.77 12.93
N GLY A 100 -8.38 -13.88 12.61
CA GLY A 100 -8.56 -15.18 13.27
C GLY A 100 -9.86 -15.90 12.93
N LYS A 101 -10.74 -15.31 12.10
CA LYS A 101 -12.01 -15.95 11.74
C LYS A 101 -11.79 -17.06 10.72
N ILE A 102 -12.44 -18.19 10.96
CA ILE A 102 -12.37 -19.34 10.07
C ILE A 102 -13.44 -19.23 8.99
N ILE A 103 -13.02 -19.33 7.73
CA ILE A 103 -13.86 -19.56 6.57
C ILE A 103 -13.81 -21.07 6.26
N THR A 104 -14.94 -21.74 6.42
CA THR A 104 -15.10 -23.14 6.02
C THR A 104 -15.55 -23.22 4.57
N LYS A 105 -14.94 -24.11 3.80
CA LYS A 105 -15.37 -24.44 2.43
C LYS A 105 -15.54 -25.93 2.31
N GLU A 106 -16.76 -26.39 2.09
CA GLU A 106 -17.00 -27.80 1.79
C GLU A 106 -16.31 -28.20 0.47
N LEU A 107 -16.02 -29.48 0.25
CA LEU A 107 -15.54 -29.94 -1.05
C LEU A 107 -16.63 -29.63 -2.09
N ASN A 108 -16.20 -29.21 -3.29
CA ASN A 108 -17.03 -28.67 -4.37
C ASN A 108 -17.62 -27.28 -4.11
N GLU A 109 -17.29 -26.60 -3.01
CA GLU A 109 -17.57 -25.17 -2.88
C GLU A 109 -16.45 -24.30 -3.45
N THR A 110 -16.84 -23.19 -4.08
CA THR A 110 -15.89 -22.18 -4.54
C THR A 110 -15.45 -21.28 -3.38
N LEU A 111 -14.15 -21.22 -3.12
CA LEU A 111 -13.54 -20.14 -2.33
C LEU A 111 -13.38 -18.90 -3.21
N THR A 112 -13.97 -17.79 -2.78
CA THR A 112 -13.83 -16.52 -3.47
C THR A 112 -12.75 -15.68 -2.80
N ILE A 113 -11.75 -15.25 -3.57
CA ILE A 113 -10.72 -14.29 -3.16
C ILE A 113 -10.84 -13.10 -4.14
N LYS A 114 -11.22 -11.92 -3.64
CA LYS A 114 -11.54 -10.75 -4.49
C LYS A 114 -10.72 -9.52 -4.11
N GLY A 115 -10.10 -8.90 -5.12
CA GLY A 115 -9.79 -7.48 -5.13
C GLY A 115 -10.96 -6.71 -5.76
N ASN A 116 -11.44 -5.66 -5.12
CA ASN A 116 -12.64 -4.92 -5.57
C ASN A 116 -12.37 -3.89 -6.69
N LEU A 117 -11.21 -3.96 -7.36
CA LEU A 117 -10.90 -3.10 -8.49
C LEU A 117 -11.74 -3.50 -9.71
N SER A 118 -12.11 -2.54 -10.56
CA SER A 118 -12.83 -2.81 -11.81
C SER A 118 -12.09 -3.84 -12.67
N THR A 119 -12.82 -4.75 -13.32
CA THR A 119 -12.25 -5.75 -14.24
C THR A 119 -11.60 -5.15 -15.49
N THR A 120 -11.86 -3.88 -15.77
CA THR A 120 -11.26 -3.11 -16.88
C THR A 120 -10.09 -2.23 -16.45
N ALA A 121 -9.77 -2.19 -15.15
CA ALA A 121 -8.65 -1.39 -14.67
C ALA A 121 -7.31 -2.02 -15.07
N ALA A 122 -6.30 -1.17 -15.31
CA ALA A 122 -4.93 -1.64 -15.40
C ALA A 122 -4.48 -2.18 -14.03
N VAL A 123 -3.87 -3.37 -14.03
CA VAL A 123 -3.35 -4.04 -12.83
C VAL A 123 -1.91 -4.46 -13.04
N THR A 124 -1.17 -4.60 -11.95
CA THR A 124 0.18 -5.18 -11.95
C THR A 124 0.26 -6.26 -10.88
N ASP A 125 0.91 -7.37 -11.19
CA ASP A 125 1.18 -8.51 -10.29
C ASP A 125 2.62 -8.47 -9.73
N LYS A 126 3.43 -7.48 -10.13
CA LYS A 126 4.85 -7.37 -9.77
C LYS A 126 5.10 -7.01 -8.31
N ASN A 127 4.11 -6.39 -7.65
CA ASN A 127 4.30 -5.77 -6.33
C ASN A 127 3.85 -6.65 -5.16
N LEU A 128 3.15 -7.76 -5.40
CA LEU A 128 2.70 -8.68 -4.37
C LEU A 128 3.36 -10.05 -4.58
N ARG A 129 3.89 -10.61 -3.50
CA ARG A 129 4.46 -11.96 -3.46
C ARG A 129 3.76 -12.79 -2.40
N VAL A 130 3.60 -14.08 -2.63
CA VAL A 130 3.07 -15.02 -1.62
C VAL A 130 4.18 -15.99 -1.24
N ASP A 131 4.53 -16.01 0.04
CA ASP A 131 5.54 -16.92 0.60
C ASP A 131 4.87 -17.94 1.53
N ASN A 132 5.41 -19.15 1.62
CA ASN A 132 5.12 -20.05 2.73
C ASN A 132 6.11 -19.76 3.87
N VAL A 133 5.59 -19.40 5.04
CA VAL A 133 6.37 -19.19 6.26
C VAL A 133 5.64 -19.92 7.39
N ASP A 134 6.31 -20.88 8.00
CA ASP A 134 5.81 -21.64 9.16
C ASP A 134 4.41 -22.25 8.97
N GLY A 135 4.11 -22.75 7.76
CA GLY A 135 2.82 -23.37 7.45
C GLY A 135 1.71 -22.39 7.10
N ALA A 136 1.99 -21.08 7.05
CA ALA A 136 1.08 -20.04 6.59
C ALA A 136 1.50 -19.46 5.24
N LEU A 137 0.52 -19.03 4.45
CA LEU A 137 0.77 -18.21 3.26
C LEU A 137 0.79 -16.73 3.67
N ILE A 138 1.94 -16.07 3.49
CA ILE A 138 2.12 -14.66 3.81
C ILE A 138 2.17 -13.85 2.52
N ILE A 139 1.22 -12.92 2.37
CA ILE A 139 1.24 -11.94 1.28
C ILE A 139 2.18 -10.80 1.67
N LYS A 140 3.19 -10.57 0.83
CA LYS A 140 4.22 -9.53 1.02
C LYS A 140 4.14 -8.50 -0.09
N MET A 141 4.46 -7.26 0.26
CA MET A 141 4.58 -6.17 -0.70
C MET A 141 6.06 -5.90 -1.01
N ALA A 142 6.37 -5.62 -2.27
CA ALA A 142 7.73 -5.22 -2.67
C ALA A 142 8.13 -3.92 -1.94
N ARG A 143 9.38 -3.85 -1.44
CA ARG A 143 9.91 -2.61 -0.84
C ARG A 143 10.05 -1.48 -1.87
N THR A 144 10.38 -1.86 -3.10
CA THR A 144 10.40 -0.97 -4.25
C THR A 144 9.21 -1.32 -5.12
N LEU A 145 8.17 -0.50 -5.06
CA LEU A 145 7.00 -0.66 -5.91
C LEU A 145 7.36 -0.25 -7.34
N THR A 146 6.92 -1.05 -8.31
CA THR A 146 7.13 -0.80 -9.74
C THR A 146 5.80 -0.85 -10.47
N ASP A 147 5.73 -0.32 -11.69
CA ASP A 147 4.56 -0.49 -12.56
C ASP A 147 3.26 0.10 -11.94
N LEU A 148 3.41 1.17 -11.16
CA LEU A 148 2.31 1.98 -10.62
C LEU A 148 2.20 3.28 -11.41
N THR A 149 0.98 3.68 -11.76
CA THR A 149 0.72 4.97 -12.42
C THR A 149 0.75 6.13 -11.42
N ASN A 150 0.14 5.94 -10.25
CA ASN A 150 0.10 6.94 -9.18
C ASN A 150 -0.23 6.29 -7.82
N ALA A 151 0.02 7.04 -6.75
CA ALA A 151 -0.57 6.84 -5.44
C ALA A 151 -1.37 8.09 -5.06
N THR A 152 -2.62 7.90 -4.66
CA THR A 152 -3.51 8.98 -4.22
C THR A 152 -3.82 8.82 -2.74
N PHE A 153 -3.56 9.87 -1.96
CA PHE A 153 -3.86 9.95 -0.53
C PHE A 153 -4.89 11.05 -0.31
N THR A 154 -5.98 10.74 0.38
CA THR A 154 -7.02 11.71 0.72
C THR A 154 -7.07 11.85 2.22
N ASN A 155 -6.94 13.07 2.74
CA ASN A 155 -7.10 13.30 4.18
C ASN A 155 -8.60 13.26 4.58
N ALA A 156 -8.89 13.25 5.88
CA ALA A 156 -10.27 13.26 6.37
C ALA A 156 -11.08 14.50 5.92
N GLY A 157 -10.38 15.60 5.62
CA GLY A 157 -10.97 16.82 5.06
C GLY A 157 -11.26 16.77 3.56
N GLY A 158 -10.83 15.71 2.85
CA GLY A 158 -11.03 15.54 1.42
C GLY A 158 -9.89 16.06 0.52
N ASP A 159 -8.88 16.73 1.07
CA ASP A 159 -7.73 17.19 0.31
C ASP A 159 -6.97 15.99 -0.25
N LYS A 160 -6.50 16.11 -1.50
CA LYS A 160 -5.82 15.02 -2.21
C LYS A 160 -4.36 15.32 -2.42
N SER A 161 -3.50 14.37 -2.03
CA SER A 161 -2.09 14.31 -2.44
C SER A 161 -1.94 13.20 -3.47
N VAL A 162 -1.40 13.53 -4.64
CA VAL A 162 -1.12 12.58 -5.71
C VAL A 162 0.37 12.56 -5.97
N VAL A 163 0.97 11.37 -5.90
CA VAL A 163 2.33 11.10 -6.36
C VAL A 163 2.23 10.29 -7.65
N ASP A 164 2.75 10.80 -8.74
CA ASP A 164 2.71 10.17 -10.05
C ASP A 164 4.01 10.42 -10.84
N GLY A 165 4.01 10.05 -12.13
CA GLY A 165 5.15 10.29 -13.02
C GLY A 165 5.49 11.78 -13.25
N ASN A 166 4.60 12.71 -12.90
CA ASN A 166 4.83 14.15 -13.03
C ASN A 166 5.43 14.77 -11.76
N GLY A 167 5.25 14.14 -10.59
CA GLY A 167 5.78 14.59 -9.31
C GLY A 167 4.79 14.43 -8.15
N LEU A 168 4.76 15.42 -7.25
CA LEU A 168 3.83 15.51 -6.13
C LEU A 168 2.88 16.70 -6.32
N THR A 169 1.57 16.46 -6.27
CA THR A 169 0.56 17.52 -6.25
C THR A 169 -0.36 17.38 -5.04
N ILE A 170 -0.57 18.48 -4.32
CA ILE A 170 -1.53 18.59 -3.23
C ILE A 170 -2.64 19.53 -3.68
N THR A 171 -3.85 18.99 -3.82
CA THR A 171 -5.05 19.71 -4.24
C THR A 171 -6.02 19.78 -3.06
N PRO A 172 -6.14 20.93 -2.38
CA PRO A 172 -7.17 21.14 -1.39
C PRO A 172 -8.56 21.10 -2.00
N ILE A 173 -9.57 20.75 -1.22
CA ILE A 173 -10.96 20.92 -1.63
C ILE A 173 -11.41 22.39 -1.51
N ASN A 174 -12.61 22.70 -2.01
CA ASN A 174 -13.29 24.00 -1.82
C ASN A 174 -12.50 25.24 -2.28
N GLY A 175 -11.67 25.11 -3.33
CA GLY A 175 -10.96 26.24 -3.92
C GLY A 175 -9.73 26.69 -3.12
N GLY A 176 -9.21 25.85 -2.22
CA GLY A 176 -7.90 26.08 -1.62
C GLY A 176 -6.78 26.06 -2.65
N LYS A 177 -5.64 26.65 -2.29
CA LYS A 177 -4.48 26.82 -3.19
C LYS A 177 -3.74 25.51 -3.40
N THR A 178 -3.75 25.00 -4.63
CA THR A 178 -2.96 23.82 -5.02
C THR A 178 -1.46 24.09 -4.86
N VAL A 179 -0.72 23.11 -4.33
CA VAL A 179 0.74 23.13 -4.24
C VAL A 179 1.28 21.97 -5.05
N SER A 180 2.34 22.17 -5.84
CA SER A 180 2.94 21.10 -6.62
C SER A 180 4.45 21.19 -6.69
N LEU A 181 5.11 20.03 -6.68
CA LEU A 181 6.52 19.88 -7.01
C LEU A 181 6.62 18.92 -8.19
N THR A 182 6.98 19.45 -9.35
CA THR A 182 7.01 18.70 -10.62
C THR A 182 8.35 18.89 -11.33
N THR A 183 8.49 18.31 -12.53
CA THR A 183 9.64 18.56 -13.42
C THR A 183 9.80 20.03 -13.82
N LYS A 184 8.79 20.87 -13.60
CA LYS A 184 8.84 22.33 -13.81
C LYS A 184 9.29 23.11 -12.57
N GLY A 185 9.55 22.44 -11.45
CA GLY A 185 9.91 23.05 -10.17
C GLY A 185 8.75 23.09 -9.17
N LEU A 186 8.89 23.96 -8.16
CA LEU A 186 7.91 24.19 -7.10
C LEU A 186 6.93 25.29 -7.50
N ASP A 187 5.64 24.98 -7.47
CA ASP A 187 4.56 25.96 -7.43
C ASP A 187 3.89 25.89 -6.05
N ASN A 188 4.05 26.95 -5.25
CA ASN A 188 3.48 27.04 -3.91
C ASN A 188 2.03 27.58 -3.89
N GLY A 189 1.39 27.73 -5.05
CA GLY A 189 -0.01 28.15 -5.17
C GLY A 189 -0.26 29.57 -4.66
N GLY A 190 0.76 30.43 -4.64
CA GLY A 190 0.68 31.76 -4.03
C GLY A 190 0.56 31.75 -2.50
N ASN A 191 0.95 30.66 -1.83
CA ASN A 191 1.15 30.65 -0.39
C ASN A 191 2.49 31.30 -0.01
N LYS A 192 2.62 31.75 1.24
CA LYS A 192 3.92 32.17 1.78
C LYS A 192 4.81 30.93 1.93
N VAL A 193 6.07 31.06 1.54
CA VAL A 193 7.13 30.13 1.94
C VAL A 193 7.73 30.67 3.24
N ILE A 194 7.54 29.95 4.34
CA ILE A 194 7.98 30.35 5.68
C ILE A 194 9.15 29.49 6.15
N ASN A 195 9.87 29.96 7.18
CA ASN A 195 11.05 29.29 7.74
C ASN A 195 12.19 29.10 6.73
N VAL A 196 12.35 30.07 5.83
CA VAL A 196 13.49 30.14 4.89
C VAL A 196 14.69 30.72 5.64
N ALA A 197 15.76 29.94 5.78
CA ALA A 197 17.03 30.44 6.31
C ALA A 197 17.56 31.60 5.44
N ALA A 198 18.43 32.45 5.99
CA ALA A 198 19.04 33.49 5.19
C ALA A 198 19.91 32.85 4.11
N GLY A 199 19.64 33.17 2.83
CA GLY A 199 20.41 32.66 1.71
C GLY A 199 21.77 33.36 1.60
N ASP A 200 22.76 32.70 1.01
CA ASP A 200 24.01 33.39 0.70
C ASP A 200 23.77 34.47 -0.36
N VAL A 201 24.34 35.66 -0.17
CA VAL A 201 24.19 36.78 -1.13
C VAL A 201 25.56 37.09 -1.73
N ASN A 202 25.81 36.55 -2.92
CA ASN A 202 27.02 36.76 -3.71
C ASN A 202 26.68 36.68 -5.21
N ALA A 203 27.65 36.97 -6.08
CA ALA A 203 27.44 37.13 -7.51
C ALA A 203 26.89 35.88 -8.24
N THR A 204 27.03 34.68 -7.67
CA THR A 204 26.60 33.42 -8.27
C THR A 204 25.54 32.69 -7.45
N SER A 205 24.96 33.33 -6.43
CA SER A 205 24.01 32.68 -5.55
C SER A 205 22.71 32.30 -6.25
N THR A 206 22.20 31.12 -5.91
CA THR A 206 20.88 30.61 -6.33
C THR A 206 19.95 30.40 -5.12
N ASP A 207 20.36 30.83 -3.93
CA ASP A 207 19.58 30.65 -2.72
C ASP A 207 18.36 31.59 -2.72
N ALA A 208 17.26 31.10 -2.15
CA ALA A 208 16.15 31.98 -1.83
C ALA A 208 16.56 32.94 -0.70
N VAL A 209 16.37 34.24 -0.89
CA VAL A 209 16.53 35.23 0.17
C VAL A 209 15.25 35.35 0.99
N ASN A 210 15.39 35.60 2.28
CA ASN A 210 14.24 35.79 3.17
C ASN A 210 13.97 37.27 3.48
N GLY A 211 12.86 37.54 4.17
CA GLY A 211 12.42 38.89 4.49
C GLY A 211 13.41 39.71 5.31
N SER A 212 14.20 39.08 6.20
CA SER A 212 15.18 39.81 7.02
C SER A 212 16.33 40.40 6.18
N GLN A 213 16.74 39.69 5.14
CA GLN A 213 17.79 40.15 4.22
C GLN A 213 17.29 41.32 3.37
N LEU A 214 16.07 41.21 2.82
CA LEU A 214 15.45 42.30 2.07
C LEU A 214 15.22 43.54 2.96
N TYR A 215 14.81 43.32 4.21
CA TYR A 215 14.64 44.40 5.19
C TYR A 215 15.96 45.13 5.48
N ALA A 216 17.08 44.41 5.66
CA ALA A 216 18.39 45.03 5.86
C ALA A 216 18.82 45.93 4.68
N VAL A 217 18.53 45.51 3.44
CA VAL A 217 18.75 46.34 2.24
C VAL A 217 17.84 47.57 2.26
N SER A 218 16.57 47.42 2.62
CA SER A 218 15.61 48.52 2.72
C SER A 218 16.04 49.58 3.74
N GLU A 219 16.55 49.16 4.90
CA GLU A 219 17.10 50.07 5.90
C GLU A 219 18.23 50.92 5.32
N VAL A 220 19.18 50.33 4.60
CA VAL A 220 20.29 51.07 3.98
C VAL A 220 19.80 52.00 2.87
N ALA A 221 18.92 51.51 1.99
CA ALA A 221 18.40 52.27 0.87
C ALA A 221 17.61 53.51 1.32
N ASN A 222 16.97 53.46 2.49
CA ASN A 222 16.13 54.54 3.03
C ASN A 222 16.86 55.55 3.94
N LYS A 223 18.15 55.39 4.21
CA LYS A 223 18.87 56.26 5.17
C LYS A 223 18.88 57.73 4.76
N GLY A 224 19.00 58.02 3.47
CA GLY A 224 19.27 59.38 3.00
C GLY A 224 20.66 59.86 3.42
N TRP A 225 20.85 61.17 3.42
CA TRP A 225 22.08 61.82 3.92
C TRP A 225 21.74 63.13 4.62
N ASN A 226 22.55 63.53 5.60
CA ASN A 226 22.30 64.75 6.35
C ASN A 226 22.98 65.96 5.69
N ILE A 227 22.24 67.06 5.53
CA ILE A 227 22.78 68.37 5.17
C ILE A 227 22.94 69.25 6.41
N GLN A 228 24.03 69.99 6.49
CA GLN A 228 24.34 70.95 7.55
C GLN A 228 25.05 72.16 6.96
N THR A 229 24.71 73.36 7.43
CA THR A 229 25.39 74.60 7.04
C THR A 229 25.93 75.31 8.29
N ASN A 230 27.20 75.74 8.24
CA ASN A 230 27.85 76.56 9.28
C ASN A 230 27.70 76.02 10.72
N GLY A 231 27.73 74.69 10.90
CA GLY A 231 27.59 74.05 12.22
C GLY A 231 26.17 74.09 12.82
N SER A 232 25.13 74.42 12.04
CA SER A 232 23.72 74.41 12.47
C SER A 232 23.19 72.99 12.72
N ASN A 233 21.90 72.82 13.02
CA ASN A 233 21.30 71.48 13.09
C ASN A 233 21.37 70.75 11.74
N THR A 234 21.53 69.43 11.79
CA THR A 234 21.47 68.57 10.60
C THR A 234 20.02 68.33 10.17
N THR A 235 19.76 68.37 8.87
CA THR A 235 18.49 67.94 8.28
C THR A 235 18.73 66.72 7.40
N ASN A 236 17.96 65.64 7.59
CA ASN A 236 18.07 64.48 6.70
C ASN A 236 17.39 64.76 5.36
N VAL A 237 18.13 64.56 4.28
CA VAL A 237 17.66 64.55 2.90
C VAL A 237 17.38 63.10 2.56
N LYS A 238 16.10 62.71 2.55
CA LYS A 238 15.69 61.34 2.26
C LYS A 238 15.89 61.02 0.78
N PRO A 239 15.97 59.73 0.39
CA PRO A 239 15.95 59.36 -1.01
C PRO A 239 14.73 59.97 -1.72
N GLY A 240 14.97 60.68 -2.81
CA GLY A 240 13.93 61.40 -3.56
C GLY A 240 13.70 62.85 -3.12
N ASP A 241 14.22 63.29 -1.98
CA ASP A 241 14.16 64.69 -1.58
C ASP A 241 15.06 65.56 -2.49
N THR A 242 14.67 66.82 -2.68
CA THR A 242 15.47 67.80 -3.42
C THR A 242 16.09 68.79 -2.44
N VAL A 243 17.38 69.06 -2.61
CA VAL A 243 18.06 70.19 -1.97
C VAL A 243 18.14 71.33 -2.97
N ASN A 244 17.53 72.47 -2.63
CA ASN A 244 17.59 73.67 -3.45
C ASN A 244 18.71 74.60 -2.94
N PHE A 245 19.67 74.91 -3.81
CA PHE A 245 20.69 75.93 -3.55
C PHE A 245 20.24 77.23 -4.22
N ALA A 246 19.79 78.20 -3.45
CA ALA A 246 19.25 79.47 -3.95
C ALA A 246 20.34 80.56 -4.03
N ASN A 247 20.22 81.45 -5.01
CA ASN A 247 21.06 82.65 -5.13
C ASN A 247 20.94 83.54 -3.89
N GLY A 248 22.05 84.19 -3.52
CA GLY A 248 22.09 85.26 -2.53
C GLY A 248 22.26 86.63 -3.19
N ASN A 249 22.28 87.72 -2.42
CA ASN A 249 22.35 89.09 -2.97
C ASN A 249 23.57 89.32 -3.88
N ASN A 250 24.74 88.79 -3.49
CA ASN A 250 25.99 88.93 -4.25
C ASN A 250 26.53 87.58 -4.76
N ILE A 251 25.74 86.51 -4.64
CA ILE A 251 26.16 85.14 -4.94
C ILE A 251 25.23 84.53 -5.98
N GLU A 252 25.81 84.14 -7.11
CA GLU A 252 25.14 83.41 -8.18
C GLU A 252 25.48 81.91 -8.07
N ILE A 253 24.46 81.06 -8.11
CA ILE A 253 24.56 79.61 -8.10
C ILE A 253 23.98 79.08 -9.41
N ASN A 254 24.77 78.32 -10.16
CA ASN A 254 24.32 77.65 -11.38
C ASN A 254 24.46 76.12 -11.26
N ASN A 255 23.54 75.38 -11.86
CA ASN A 255 23.53 73.93 -11.88
C ASN A 255 23.65 73.44 -13.34
N ASP A 256 24.62 72.55 -13.59
CA ASP A 256 24.72 71.75 -14.80
C ASP A 256 24.87 70.26 -14.43
N GLY A 257 23.72 69.59 -14.30
CA GLY A 257 23.64 68.18 -13.90
C GLY A 257 24.09 67.97 -12.45
N THR A 258 25.20 67.26 -12.25
CA THR A 258 25.79 67.03 -10.93
C THR A 258 26.82 68.10 -10.53
N ASN A 259 27.07 69.08 -11.39
CA ASN A 259 27.97 70.19 -11.11
C ASN A 259 27.20 71.41 -10.63
N VAL A 260 27.52 71.90 -9.43
CA VAL A 260 26.98 73.15 -8.89
C VAL A 260 28.13 74.15 -8.79
N THR A 261 28.04 75.28 -9.48
CA THR A 261 29.02 76.37 -9.40
C THR A 261 28.49 77.50 -8.53
N VAL A 262 29.35 78.05 -7.67
CA VAL A 262 29.05 79.18 -6.79
C VAL A 262 30.03 80.30 -7.12
N GLY A 263 29.52 81.45 -7.54
CA GLY A 263 30.32 82.61 -7.95
C GLY A 263 29.76 83.92 -7.41
N LEU A 264 30.49 85.00 -7.64
CA LEU A 264 29.95 86.34 -7.43
C LEU A 264 28.92 86.64 -8.52
N ALA A 265 27.84 87.31 -8.15
CA ALA A 265 26.93 87.91 -9.12
C ALA A 265 27.69 88.90 -10.01
N LYS A 266 27.24 89.07 -11.25
CA LYS A 266 27.83 90.00 -12.23
C LYS A 266 27.95 91.42 -11.67
N ASP A 267 26.92 91.87 -10.97
CA ASP A 267 26.87 93.14 -10.25
C ASP A 267 26.85 92.84 -8.75
N VAL A 268 27.82 93.37 -8.01
CA VAL A 268 27.96 93.17 -6.56
C VAL A 268 27.50 94.43 -5.85
N ASP A 269 26.47 94.32 -5.01
CA ASP A 269 26.03 95.39 -4.13
C ASP A 269 26.73 95.26 -2.77
N LEU A 270 27.70 96.13 -2.51
CA LEU A 270 28.42 96.16 -1.24
C LEU A 270 27.65 96.92 -0.15
N GLY A 271 26.49 97.49 -0.47
CA GLY A 271 25.85 98.50 0.36
C GLY A 271 26.67 99.79 0.42
N LYS A 272 26.03 100.90 0.80
CA LYS A 272 26.72 102.11 1.24
C LYS A 272 26.98 102.04 2.74
#